data_AF-A0A939SAS7-F1
#
_entry.id   AF-A0A939SAS7-F1
#
_cell.length_a   1.000
_cell.length_b   1.000
_cell.length_c   1.000
_cell.angle_alpha   90.00
_cell.angle_beta   90.00
_cell.angle_gamma   90.00
#
_symmetry.space_group_name_H-M   'P 1'
#
loop_
_entity.id
_entity.type
_entity.pdbx_description
1 polymer ?
#
loop_
_entity_poly.entity_id
_entity_poly.type
_entity_poly.pdbx_seq_one_letter_code
_entity_poly.pdbx_strand_id
1 'polypeptide(L)'
;MSENEHGDPESPQAGDRQWVPVPPANPYATRRPSSTGRGLSIAAMGLGLLALLTSAVSAFYFNPLVALGAGLGILAAVLGIVALVRRGQLRAAAITGVGAAAVAVLIALLSGVLALGTALGTGVAELAPGTGDSPGAEETVPPESEESAIEWPANMASGGIVFAEGGEPVRSDPVPSGTAPQPTRVERESGRNDVLVYVDYRCPHCAAFELANGDLLEEALGDGSTTVELVPLSFLDRGNEGGYSARAAAAVVCTVDIQPEHAWELHAALLDPAVQPSPGEDVDDAGLIALAAQASGADLDPGVADCIESGRFVPFVKALNDWALANPVPNAIDQESRLSGTPTVLVNGVLYTGAPDDAAAFREFYDEQTS
;
A
#
# COMPACT_ATOMS: atom_id res chain seq x y z
N MET A 1 -28.99 0.28 69.08
CA MET A 1 -28.24 1.52 68.81
C MET A 1 -26.78 1.17 68.94
N SER A 2 -26.09 1.12 67.80
CA SER A 2 -24.68 1.43 67.58
C SER A 2 -24.40 1.09 66.12
N GLU A 3 -24.20 2.16 65.36
CA GLU A 3 -24.04 2.24 63.92
C GLU A 3 -22.75 1.53 63.45
N ASN A 4 -22.83 0.83 62.31
CA ASN A 4 -21.66 0.40 61.55
C ASN A 4 -21.34 1.51 60.54
N GLU A 5 -20.25 2.22 60.77
CA GLU A 5 -19.69 3.19 59.83
C GLU A 5 -19.20 2.49 58.55
N HIS A 6 -19.65 3.03 57.41
CA HIS A 6 -19.12 2.78 56.08
C HIS A 6 -17.67 3.26 56.01
N GLY A 7 -16.74 2.34 55.78
CA GLY A 7 -15.42 2.68 55.24
C GLY A 7 -15.49 2.63 53.71
N ASP A 8 -15.48 3.79 53.07
CA ASP A 8 -15.24 3.91 51.63
C ASP A 8 -13.82 3.45 51.29
N PRO A 9 -13.59 2.67 50.20
CA PRO A 9 -12.24 2.43 49.73
C PRO A 9 -11.71 3.69 49.02
N GLU A 10 -10.55 4.17 49.50
CA GLU A 10 -9.73 5.23 48.91
C GLU A 10 -9.57 5.06 47.39
N SER A 11 -9.84 6.13 46.66
CA SER A 11 -9.47 6.26 45.24
C SER A 11 -7.94 6.30 45.11
N PRO A 12 -7.31 5.47 44.25
CA PRO A 12 -5.87 5.53 44.06
C PRO A 12 -5.45 6.87 43.45
N GLN A 13 -4.54 7.56 44.13
CA GLN A 13 -3.98 8.84 43.68
C GLN A 13 -3.23 8.70 42.35
N ALA A 14 -3.46 9.66 41.47
CA ALA A 14 -2.71 9.86 40.23
C ALA A 14 -1.30 10.37 40.56
N GLY A 15 -0.33 9.46 40.62
CA GLY A 15 1.08 9.81 40.79
C GLY A 15 1.96 8.62 40.40
N ASP A 16 2.92 8.88 39.52
CA ASP A 16 3.99 7.98 39.05
C ASP A 16 3.58 6.86 38.08
N ARG A 17 3.12 7.24 36.88
CA ARG A 17 3.28 6.40 35.69
C ARG A 17 4.51 6.87 34.92
N GLN A 18 5.59 6.08 34.99
CA GLN A 18 6.69 6.19 34.02
C GLN A 18 6.11 5.98 32.62
N TRP A 19 6.27 6.99 31.75
CA TRP A 19 5.82 6.96 30.36
C TRP A 19 6.67 5.94 29.61
N VAL A 20 6.09 4.77 29.35
CA VAL A 20 6.67 3.73 28.51
C VAL A 20 6.31 4.06 27.06
N PRO A 21 7.27 4.06 26.12
CA PRO A 21 7.05 4.49 24.74
C PRO A 21 6.01 3.63 24.04
N VAL A 22 5.09 4.30 23.34
CA VAL A 22 4.17 3.76 22.30
C VAL A 22 4.92 2.71 21.47
N PRO A 23 4.45 1.44 21.32
CA PRO A 23 3.45 1.11 20.27
C PRO A 23 2.68 -0.22 20.47
N PRO A 24 1.84 -0.67 19.50
CA PRO A 24 2.29 -1.83 18.71
C PRO A 24 2.50 -1.56 17.22
N ALA A 25 3.41 -2.36 16.68
CA ALA A 25 3.77 -2.36 15.28
C ALA A 25 2.59 -2.72 14.38
N ASN A 26 2.64 -2.11 13.20
CA ASN A 26 1.96 -2.50 11.98
C ASN A 26 1.72 -4.03 11.89
N PRO A 27 0.54 -4.51 11.44
CA PRO A 27 0.27 -5.93 11.17
C PRO A 27 1.31 -6.65 10.27
N TYR A 28 2.27 -5.93 9.67
CA TYR A 28 3.48 -6.45 9.01
C TYR A 28 4.61 -6.99 9.92
N ALA A 29 4.37 -7.52 11.10
CA ALA A 29 5.42 -8.21 11.86
C ALA A 29 5.68 -9.65 11.35
N THR A 30 5.91 -9.83 10.04
CA THR A 30 6.95 -10.79 9.63
C THR A 30 8.24 -10.00 9.44
N ARG A 31 9.24 -10.30 10.29
CA ARG A 31 10.61 -9.95 9.94
C ARG A 31 10.90 -10.55 8.57
N ARG A 32 11.10 -9.73 7.55
CA ARG A 32 12.00 -10.15 6.48
C ARG A 32 13.33 -10.50 7.16
N PRO A 33 13.96 -11.66 6.90
CA PRO A 33 15.38 -11.75 7.17
C PRO A 33 16.03 -10.59 6.42
N SER A 34 16.81 -9.78 7.12
CA SER A 34 17.56 -8.67 6.55
C SER A 34 18.21 -9.15 5.26
N SER A 35 17.78 -8.62 4.10
CA SER A 35 18.53 -8.79 2.88
C SER A 35 19.77 -7.91 2.99
N THR A 36 20.79 -8.43 3.68
CA THR A 36 22.15 -7.93 3.61
C THR A 36 22.60 -8.14 2.17
N GLY A 37 22.33 -7.18 1.29
CA GLY A 37 22.63 -7.37 -0.13
C GLY A 37 22.26 -6.26 -1.11
N ARG A 38 21.48 -5.24 -0.74
CA ARG A 38 21.14 -4.14 -1.68
C ARG A 38 22.13 -2.97 -1.70
N GLY A 39 22.96 -2.82 -0.66
CA GLY A 39 24.07 -1.85 -0.69
C GLY A 39 25.15 -2.22 -1.72
N LEU A 40 25.40 -3.53 -1.91
CA LEU A 40 26.39 -4.01 -2.86
C LEU A 40 25.95 -3.86 -4.32
N SER A 41 24.66 -3.95 -4.64
CA SER A 41 24.18 -3.80 -6.03
C SER A 41 24.20 -2.35 -6.51
N ILE A 42 23.89 -1.37 -5.64
CA ILE A 42 23.98 0.06 -5.98
C ILE A 42 25.45 0.48 -6.07
N ALA A 43 26.30 0.02 -5.15
CA ALA A 43 27.75 0.24 -5.23
C ALA A 43 28.38 -0.44 -6.46
N ALA A 44 27.92 -1.65 -6.83
CA ALA A 44 28.41 -2.38 -8.01
C ALA A 44 27.95 -1.72 -9.33
N MET A 45 26.72 -1.19 -9.40
CA MET A 45 26.28 -0.41 -10.55
C MET A 45 27.03 0.92 -10.67
N GLY A 46 27.27 1.60 -9.54
CA GLY A 46 28.07 2.83 -9.50
C GLY A 46 29.53 2.61 -9.94
N LEU A 47 30.18 1.54 -9.42
CA LEU A 47 31.53 1.16 -9.83
C LEU A 47 31.58 0.66 -11.29
N GLY A 48 30.55 -0.04 -11.75
CA GLY A 48 30.45 -0.49 -13.15
C GLY A 48 30.32 0.68 -14.14
N LEU A 49 29.53 1.69 -13.79
CA LEU A 49 29.39 2.91 -14.60
C LEU A 49 30.69 3.74 -14.57
N LEU A 50 31.35 3.83 -13.42
CA LEU A 50 32.64 4.52 -13.27
C LEU A 50 33.76 3.80 -14.04
N ALA A 51 33.77 2.47 -14.05
CA ALA A 51 34.69 1.65 -14.84
C ALA A 51 34.45 1.82 -16.35
N LEU A 52 33.18 1.88 -16.78
CA LEU A 52 32.82 2.15 -18.17
C LEU A 52 33.28 3.56 -18.60
N LEU A 53 33.00 4.58 -17.79
CA LEU A 53 33.41 5.96 -18.05
C LEU A 53 34.94 6.11 -18.09
N THR A 54 35.66 5.48 -17.16
CA THR A 54 37.14 5.49 -17.18
C THR A 54 37.71 4.73 -18.37
N SER A 55 37.08 3.62 -18.79
CA SER A 55 37.51 2.91 -20.02
C SER A 55 37.25 3.72 -21.29
N ALA A 56 36.12 4.44 -21.37
CA ALA A 56 35.78 5.31 -22.49
C ALA A 56 36.72 6.52 -22.58
N VAL A 57 37.06 7.15 -21.45
CA VAL A 57 38.01 8.27 -21.42
C VAL A 57 39.44 7.81 -21.71
N SER A 58 39.82 6.60 -21.28
CA SER A 58 41.15 6.02 -21.56
C SER A 58 41.34 5.65 -23.04
N ALA A 59 40.27 5.30 -23.77
CA ALA A 59 40.33 5.03 -25.20
C ALA A 59 40.70 6.27 -26.03
N PHE A 60 40.47 7.48 -25.50
CA PHE A 60 40.82 8.74 -26.15
C PHE A 60 42.25 9.22 -25.84
N TYR A 61 42.91 8.68 -24.79
CA TYR A 61 44.19 9.23 -24.33
C TYR A 61 45.44 8.37 -24.61
N PHE A 62 45.38 7.03 -24.80
CA PHE A 62 46.61 6.24 -25.03
C PHE A 62 46.43 4.92 -25.84
N ASN A 63 47.25 4.79 -26.90
CA ASN A 63 47.79 3.59 -27.60
C ASN A 63 46.83 2.46 -28.10
N PRO A 64 46.87 2.03 -29.38
CA PRO A 64 45.88 1.11 -29.98
C PRO A 64 45.87 -0.32 -29.43
N LEU A 65 46.79 -0.66 -28.51
CA LEU A 65 46.80 -1.95 -27.81
C LEU A 65 45.69 -2.08 -26.75
N VAL A 66 45.21 -0.96 -26.18
CA VAL A 66 44.15 -0.99 -25.15
C VAL A 66 42.75 -1.15 -25.77
N ALA A 67 42.56 -0.66 -27.00
CA ALA A 67 41.30 -0.84 -27.75
C ALA A 67 41.01 -2.31 -28.07
N LEU A 68 42.03 -3.12 -28.34
CA LEU A 68 41.88 -4.57 -28.53
C LEU A 68 41.44 -5.27 -27.24
N GLY A 69 41.94 -4.83 -26.08
CA GLY A 69 41.54 -5.35 -24.77
C GLY A 69 40.08 -5.03 -24.44
N ALA A 70 39.63 -3.81 -24.70
CA ALA A 70 38.23 -3.41 -24.51
C ALA A 70 37.28 -4.19 -25.44
N GLY A 71 37.66 -4.40 -26.71
CA GLY A 71 36.88 -5.20 -27.66
C GLY A 71 36.72 -6.66 -27.22
N LEU A 72 37.80 -7.29 -26.74
CA LEU A 72 37.75 -8.66 -26.21
C LEU A 72 36.91 -8.76 -24.93
N GLY A 73 36.94 -7.75 -24.06
CA GLY A 73 36.13 -7.69 -22.85
C GLY A 73 34.62 -7.63 -23.14
N ILE A 74 34.22 -6.80 -24.11
CA ILE A 74 32.81 -6.70 -24.53
C ILE A 74 32.35 -8.02 -25.17
N LEU A 75 33.17 -8.63 -26.03
CA LEU A 75 32.85 -9.92 -26.65
C LEU A 75 32.66 -11.04 -25.61
N ALA A 76 33.52 -11.09 -24.58
CA ALA A 76 33.40 -12.05 -23.49
C ALA A 76 32.13 -11.84 -22.65
N ALA A 77 31.75 -10.58 -22.38
CA ALA A 77 30.53 -10.26 -21.65
C ALA A 77 29.27 -10.66 -22.44
N VAL A 78 29.24 -10.38 -23.75
CA VAL A 78 28.13 -10.76 -24.64
C VAL A 78 28.00 -12.28 -24.72
N LEU A 79 29.10 -13.01 -24.87
CA LEU A 79 29.10 -14.48 -24.88
C LEU A 79 28.65 -15.05 -23.52
N GLY A 80 29.01 -14.42 -22.40
CA GLY A 80 28.53 -14.79 -21.07
C GLY A 80 27.02 -14.61 -20.91
N ILE A 81 26.46 -13.53 -21.42
CA ILE A 81 25.01 -13.26 -21.39
C ILE A 81 24.26 -14.24 -22.30
N VAL A 82 24.78 -14.52 -23.51
CA VAL A 82 24.19 -15.51 -24.43
C VAL A 82 24.21 -16.92 -23.83
N ALA A 83 25.27 -17.28 -23.10
CA ALA A 83 25.35 -18.55 -22.36
C ALA A 83 24.36 -18.60 -21.18
N LEU A 84 24.07 -17.46 -20.55
CA LEU A 84 23.10 -17.36 -19.45
C LEU A 84 21.65 -17.49 -19.95
N VAL A 85 21.32 -16.88 -21.08
CA VAL A 85 19.98 -16.93 -21.70
C VAL A 85 19.69 -18.31 -22.28
N ARG A 86 20.70 -18.97 -22.89
CA ARG A 86 20.56 -20.37 -23.37
C ARG A 86 20.51 -21.41 -22.25
N ARG A 87 20.72 -21.02 -20.99
CA ARG A 87 20.68 -21.89 -19.81
C ARG A 87 19.27 -22.20 -19.31
N GLY A 88 18.23 -21.60 -19.91
CA GLY A 88 16.83 -21.88 -19.60
C GLY A 88 16.31 -23.27 -19.99
N GLN A 89 17.15 -24.19 -20.53
CA GLN A 89 16.66 -25.48 -21.02
C GLN A 89 17.39 -26.76 -20.57
N LEU A 90 18.46 -26.75 -19.76
CA LEU A 90 19.03 -28.03 -19.30
C LEU A 90 19.55 -27.96 -17.86
N ARG A 91 19.01 -28.84 -17.01
CA ARG A 91 19.45 -29.11 -15.63
C ARG A 91 20.86 -29.74 -15.62
N ALA A 92 21.60 -29.39 -14.57
CA ALA A 92 22.88 -29.97 -14.09
C ALA A 92 24.18 -29.60 -14.84
N ALA A 93 25.00 -28.73 -14.24
CA ALA A 93 26.38 -29.05 -13.82
C ALA A 93 27.08 -27.81 -13.24
N ALA A 94 27.80 -28.04 -12.16
CA ALA A 94 28.44 -27.05 -11.30
C ALA A 94 29.94 -26.86 -11.63
N ILE A 95 30.50 -25.78 -11.06
CA ILE A 95 31.93 -25.57 -10.77
C ILE A 95 32.85 -25.41 -11.99
N THR A 96 32.97 -24.17 -12.50
CA THR A 96 34.21 -23.64 -13.11
C THR A 96 34.24 -22.11 -13.24
N GLY A 97 33.15 -21.38 -12.95
CA GLY A 97 33.10 -19.92 -13.17
C GLY A 97 33.76 -19.03 -12.11
N VAL A 98 33.92 -19.49 -10.86
CA VAL A 98 34.38 -18.64 -9.75
C VAL A 98 35.91 -18.47 -9.74
N GLY A 99 36.66 -19.43 -10.30
CA GLY A 99 38.13 -19.40 -10.31
C GLY A 99 38.73 -18.31 -11.21
N ALA A 100 38.06 -17.96 -12.32
CA ALA A 100 38.59 -16.99 -13.27
C ALA A 100 38.46 -15.53 -12.77
N ALA A 101 37.44 -15.23 -11.97
CA ALA A 101 37.20 -13.87 -11.47
C ALA A 101 38.21 -13.46 -10.37
N ALA A 102 38.62 -14.40 -9.52
CA ALA A 102 39.59 -14.12 -8.45
C ALA A 102 41.00 -13.79 -9.00
N VAL A 103 41.41 -14.44 -10.09
CA VAL A 103 42.71 -14.20 -10.72
C VAL A 103 42.76 -12.83 -11.43
N ALA A 104 41.65 -12.40 -12.03
CA ALA A 104 41.56 -11.08 -12.68
C ALA A 104 41.66 -9.91 -11.67
N VAL A 105 41.04 -10.05 -10.49
CA VAL A 105 41.07 -9.02 -9.43
C VAL A 105 42.47 -8.89 -8.81
N LEU A 106 43.19 -10.00 -8.64
CA LEU A 106 44.57 -9.99 -8.13
C LEU A 106 45.55 -9.31 -9.08
N ILE A 107 45.39 -9.49 -10.39
CA ILE A 107 46.25 -8.83 -11.41
C ILE A 107 45.98 -7.32 -11.47
N ALA A 108 44.72 -6.90 -11.28
CA ALA A 108 44.34 -5.48 -11.24
C ALA A 108 44.86 -4.74 -9.99
N LEU A 109 44.87 -5.41 -8.82
CA LEU A 109 45.40 -4.82 -7.58
C LEU A 109 46.92 -4.66 -7.61
N LEU A 110 47.64 -5.58 -8.23
CA LEU A 110 49.11 -5.50 -8.40
C LEU A 110 49.54 -4.39 -9.36
N SER A 111 48.69 -4.00 -10.31
CA SER A 111 49.00 -2.94 -11.28
C SER A 111 48.67 -1.53 -10.76
N GLY A 112 47.80 -1.39 -9.76
CA GLY A 112 47.46 -0.10 -9.14
C GLY A 112 48.52 0.49 -8.19
N VAL A 113 49.37 -0.36 -7.60
CA VAL A 113 50.36 0.06 -6.59
C VAL A 113 51.59 0.75 -7.19
N LEU A 114 51.79 0.69 -8.52
CA LEU A 114 52.95 1.30 -9.17
C LEU A 114 52.73 2.74 -9.68
N ALA A 115 51.52 3.31 -9.51
CA ALA A 115 51.16 4.63 -10.05
C ALA A 115 51.19 5.80 -9.03
N LEU A 116 51.52 5.55 -7.75
CA LEU A 116 51.56 6.60 -6.71
C LEU A 116 53.00 6.89 -6.21
N GLY A 117 53.97 6.88 -7.12
CA GLY A 117 55.39 7.09 -6.81
C GLY A 117 55.98 8.45 -7.23
N THR A 118 55.30 9.27 -8.03
CA THR A 118 55.94 10.46 -8.63
C THR A 118 54.98 11.63 -8.78
N ALA A 119 54.78 12.43 -7.72
CA ALA A 119 54.48 13.87 -7.82
C ALA A 119 54.41 14.51 -6.41
N LEU A 120 55.56 14.65 -5.74
CA LEU A 120 55.75 15.66 -4.71
C LEU A 120 56.89 16.58 -5.17
N GLY A 121 56.63 17.88 -5.27
CA GLY A 121 57.69 18.87 -5.44
C GLY A 121 57.24 20.26 -5.90
N THR A 122 57.34 21.22 -4.96
CA THR A 122 57.44 22.70 -5.14
C THR A 122 56.14 23.45 -5.45
N GLY A 123 55.76 24.58 -4.83
CA GLY A 123 56.33 25.41 -3.76
C GLY A 123 55.53 26.72 -3.59
N VAL A 124 55.74 27.38 -2.43
CA VAL A 124 55.65 28.81 -2.05
C VAL A 124 54.30 29.58 -1.89
N ALA A 125 54.30 30.38 -0.79
CA ALA A 125 53.36 31.30 -0.12
C ALA A 125 52.75 32.44 -0.99
N GLU A 126 51.83 33.35 -0.60
CA GLU A 126 51.39 34.00 0.66
C GLU A 126 50.07 34.79 0.35
N LEU A 127 49.08 35.05 1.23
CA LEU A 127 48.94 36.27 2.07
C LEU A 127 47.59 36.34 2.84
N ALA A 128 47.70 36.69 4.13
CA ALA A 128 46.88 37.60 4.97
C ALA A 128 45.50 37.19 5.59
N PRO A 129 45.17 37.72 6.80
CA PRO A 129 44.12 37.19 7.68
C PRO A 129 42.84 38.04 7.70
N GLY A 130 41.69 37.38 7.87
CA GLY A 130 40.40 37.99 8.16
C GLY A 130 39.84 37.46 9.47
N THR A 131 39.81 38.31 10.48
CA THR A 131 39.07 38.13 11.74
C THR A 131 37.57 38.24 11.47
N GLY A 132 36.80 37.23 11.87
CA GLY A 132 35.34 37.23 11.80
C GLY A 132 34.77 36.30 12.87
N ASP A 133 34.47 36.90 14.01
CA ASP A 133 33.72 36.34 15.13
C ASP A 133 32.29 35.98 14.68
N SER A 134 31.80 34.78 15.02
CA SER A 134 30.36 34.52 15.18
C SER A 134 30.12 33.29 16.07
N PRO A 135 29.15 33.39 17.00
CA PRO A 135 28.98 32.47 18.11
C PRO A 135 28.28 31.18 17.69
N GLY A 136 28.39 30.16 18.55
CA GLY A 136 27.81 28.83 18.36
C GLY A 136 26.33 28.87 18.01
N ALA A 137 25.99 28.18 16.92
CA ALA A 137 24.63 27.77 16.65
C ALA A 137 24.32 26.60 17.59
N GLU A 138 23.40 26.84 18.53
CA GLU A 138 22.61 25.79 19.14
C GLU A 138 22.04 24.90 18.04
N GLU A 139 22.27 23.60 18.19
CA GLU A 139 21.70 22.56 17.36
C GLU A 139 20.20 22.54 17.61
N THR A 140 19.45 23.34 16.84
CA THR A 140 17.99 23.26 16.79
C THR A 140 17.62 21.92 16.19
N VAL A 141 17.29 20.98 17.08
CA VAL A 141 16.56 19.76 16.72
C VAL A 141 15.30 20.20 15.96
N PRO A 142 15.10 19.77 14.70
CA PRO A 142 13.85 20.05 14.02
C PRO A 142 12.72 19.39 14.79
N PRO A 143 11.51 19.99 14.88
CA PRO A 143 10.40 19.31 15.49
C PRO A 143 10.20 17.97 14.79
N GLU A 144 10.11 16.91 15.59
CA GLU A 144 9.70 15.59 15.15
C GLU A 144 8.45 15.78 14.28
N SER A 145 8.49 15.30 13.04
CA SER A 145 7.31 15.25 12.19
C SER A 145 6.22 14.54 12.98
N GLU A 146 5.14 15.25 13.30
CA GLU A 146 3.90 14.65 13.79
C GLU A 146 3.44 13.65 12.73
N GLU A 147 3.82 12.38 12.84
CA GLU A 147 3.22 11.30 12.07
C GLU A 147 1.73 11.34 12.42
N SER A 148 0.91 11.84 11.49
CA SER A 148 -0.53 11.93 11.70
C SER A 148 -1.06 10.52 11.96
N ALA A 149 -1.47 10.26 13.20
CA ALA A 149 -2.13 9.01 13.55
C ALA A 149 -3.37 8.87 12.67
N ILE A 150 -3.38 7.85 11.79
CA ILE A 150 -4.55 7.54 10.97
C ILE A 150 -5.68 7.20 11.92
N GLU A 151 -6.79 7.94 11.81
CA GLU A 151 -8.01 7.67 12.53
C GLU A 151 -8.72 6.48 11.88
N TRP A 152 -9.14 5.52 12.71
CA TRP A 152 -9.90 4.36 12.26
C TRP A 152 -11.40 4.64 12.39
N PRO A 153 -12.22 4.44 11.34
CA PRO A 153 -13.67 4.66 11.41
C PRO A 153 -14.39 3.57 12.21
N ALA A 154 -15.50 3.91 12.84
CA ALA A 154 -16.42 2.92 13.40
C ALA A 154 -16.98 2.01 12.29
N ASN A 155 -17.49 0.84 12.68
CA ASN A 155 -18.14 -0.13 11.78
C ASN A 155 -17.24 -0.68 10.65
N MET A 156 -15.92 -0.54 10.78
CA MET A 156 -14.94 -1.07 9.83
C MET A 156 -13.82 -1.86 10.51
N ALA A 157 -14.14 -2.68 11.52
CA ALA A 157 -13.14 -3.43 12.29
C ALA A 157 -12.25 -4.38 11.45
N SER A 158 -12.71 -4.80 10.26
CA SER A 158 -11.95 -5.61 9.32
C SER A 158 -11.09 -4.80 8.34
N GLY A 159 -11.31 -3.49 8.26
CA GLY A 159 -10.82 -2.61 7.19
C GLY A 159 -11.80 -2.46 6.02
N GLY A 160 -12.83 -3.31 5.95
CA GLY A 160 -13.99 -3.17 5.08
C GLY A 160 -15.26 -2.84 5.87
N ILE A 161 -16.34 -2.55 5.14
CA ILE A 161 -17.69 -2.33 5.65
C ILE A 161 -18.45 -3.63 5.47
N VAL A 162 -18.83 -4.30 6.55
CA VAL A 162 -19.54 -5.58 6.49
C VAL A 162 -21.03 -5.34 6.61
N PHE A 163 -21.78 -5.61 5.55
CA PHE A 163 -23.23 -5.62 5.51
C PHE A 163 -23.75 -7.02 5.81
N ALA A 164 -24.75 -7.11 6.69
CA ALA A 164 -25.39 -8.37 7.09
C ALA A 164 -26.88 -8.35 6.75
N GLU A 165 -27.66 -9.26 7.36
CA GLU A 165 -29.10 -9.39 7.14
C GLU A 165 -29.81 -8.03 7.20
N GLY A 166 -30.60 -7.73 6.17
CA GLY A 166 -31.31 -6.46 6.02
C GLY A 166 -30.50 -5.33 5.37
N GLY A 167 -29.25 -5.57 4.97
CA GLY A 167 -28.42 -4.57 4.28
C GLY A 167 -27.86 -3.48 5.19
N GLU A 168 -27.90 -3.67 6.51
CA GLU A 168 -27.29 -2.73 7.46
C GLU A 168 -25.82 -3.10 7.74
N PRO A 169 -24.92 -2.11 7.90
CA PRO A 169 -23.56 -2.36 8.38
C PRO A 169 -23.53 -2.97 9.78
N VAL A 170 -22.72 -4.01 9.96
CA VAL A 170 -22.40 -4.60 11.26
C VAL A 170 -21.71 -3.55 12.11
N ARG A 171 -22.30 -3.25 13.28
CA ARG A 171 -21.79 -2.22 14.17
C ARG A 171 -20.51 -2.67 14.88
N SER A 172 -19.50 -1.81 14.93
CA SER A 172 -18.26 -2.05 15.68
C SER A 172 -17.64 -0.75 16.16
N ASP A 173 -16.96 -0.79 17.31
CA ASP A 173 -16.14 0.33 17.75
C ASP A 173 -14.94 0.55 16.79
N PRO A 174 -14.43 1.78 16.67
CA PRO A 174 -13.15 2.06 16.02
C PRO A 174 -12.01 1.19 16.54
N VAL A 175 -11.14 0.73 15.65
CA VAL A 175 -9.94 -0.03 16.06
C VAL A 175 -8.94 0.92 16.71
N PRO A 176 -8.47 0.63 17.95
CA PRO A 176 -7.48 1.48 18.60
C PRO A 176 -6.17 1.55 17.81
N SER A 177 -5.56 2.74 17.76
CA SER A 177 -4.29 2.96 17.08
C SER A 177 -3.23 1.93 17.52
N GLY A 178 -2.51 1.38 16.53
CA GLY A 178 -1.48 0.36 16.74
C GLY A 178 -2.01 -1.07 16.95
N THR A 179 -3.33 -1.27 16.85
CA THR A 179 -3.93 -2.61 16.74
C THR A 179 -4.12 -2.97 15.27
N ALA A 180 -3.91 -4.24 14.92
CA ALA A 180 -4.20 -4.74 13.58
C ALA A 180 -5.71 -5.01 13.41
N PRO A 181 -6.34 -4.59 12.30
CA PRO A 181 -7.69 -5.05 11.96
C PRO A 181 -7.70 -6.56 11.77
N GLN A 182 -8.83 -7.19 12.07
CA GLN A 182 -9.00 -8.64 11.87
C GLN A 182 -9.84 -8.86 10.63
N PRO A 183 -9.33 -9.58 9.60
CA PRO A 183 -10.15 -9.94 8.46
C PRO A 183 -11.43 -10.65 8.90
N THR A 184 -12.54 -10.35 8.21
CA THR A 184 -13.81 -11.03 8.44
C THR A 184 -13.63 -12.54 8.28
N ARG A 185 -14.28 -13.32 9.12
CA ARG A 185 -14.23 -14.78 9.00
C ARG A 185 -15.16 -15.22 7.87
N VAL A 186 -14.64 -16.06 6.96
CA VAL A 186 -15.46 -16.73 5.95
C VAL A 186 -15.97 -18.06 6.52
N GLU A 187 -17.29 -18.21 6.63
CA GLU A 187 -18.01 -19.33 7.24
C GLU A 187 -18.72 -20.19 6.19
N ARG A 188 -17.95 -20.85 5.33
CA ARG A 188 -18.45 -21.63 4.18
C ARG A 188 -19.48 -22.71 4.51
N GLU A 189 -19.44 -23.24 5.73
CA GLU A 189 -20.35 -24.30 6.18
C GLU A 189 -21.68 -23.74 6.75
N SER A 190 -21.84 -22.42 6.80
CA SER A 190 -23.02 -21.77 7.38
C SER A 190 -24.26 -21.83 6.47
N GLY A 191 -24.07 -22.12 5.18
CA GLY A 191 -25.12 -21.98 4.15
C GLY A 191 -25.40 -20.53 3.75
N ARG A 192 -24.61 -19.58 4.26
CA ARG A 192 -24.60 -18.16 3.87
C ARG A 192 -23.36 -17.89 3.03
N ASN A 193 -23.50 -17.11 1.97
CA ASN A 193 -22.36 -16.64 1.19
C ASN A 193 -21.70 -15.42 1.84
N ASP A 194 -20.37 -15.45 1.97
CA ASP A 194 -19.58 -14.28 2.35
C ASP A 194 -18.96 -13.68 1.08
N VAL A 195 -19.46 -12.53 0.66
CA VAL A 195 -19.02 -11.80 -0.54
C VAL A 195 -18.06 -10.70 -0.14
N LEU A 196 -16.88 -10.64 -0.74
CA LEU A 196 -15.88 -9.57 -0.54
C LEU A 196 -15.72 -8.80 -1.84
N VAL A 197 -15.91 -7.48 -1.80
CA VAL A 197 -15.82 -6.59 -2.97
C VAL A 197 -14.82 -5.48 -2.70
N TYR A 198 -13.73 -5.47 -3.47
CA TYR A 198 -12.84 -4.31 -3.55
C TYR A 198 -13.34 -3.37 -4.64
N VAL A 199 -13.67 -2.14 -4.26
CA VAL A 199 -14.38 -1.19 -5.11
C VAL A 199 -13.64 0.15 -5.19
N ASP A 200 -13.72 0.80 -6.35
CA ASP A 200 -13.29 2.18 -6.55
C ASP A 200 -14.43 2.94 -7.22
N TYR A 201 -14.87 4.04 -6.61
CA TYR A 201 -16.05 4.80 -7.06
C TYR A 201 -15.85 5.60 -8.35
N ARG A 202 -14.63 5.65 -8.89
CA ARG A 202 -14.34 6.16 -10.25
C ARG A 202 -14.32 5.05 -11.29
N CYS A 203 -14.33 3.79 -10.88
CA CYS A 203 -14.11 2.68 -11.80
C CYS A 203 -15.38 2.36 -12.60
N PRO A 204 -15.35 2.47 -13.94
CA PRO A 204 -16.51 2.15 -14.76
C PRO A 204 -16.86 0.65 -14.73
N HIS A 205 -15.89 -0.22 -14.47
CA HIS A 205 -16.17 -1.65 -14.27
C HIS A 205 -16.85 -1.92 -12.92
N CYS A 206 -16.60 -1.08 -11.90
CA CYS A 206 -17.33 -1.18 -10.63
C CYS A 206 -18.78 -0.74 -10.81
N ALA A 207 -19.02 0.36 -11.53
CA ALA A 207 -20.37 0.77 -11.92
C ALA A 207 -21.11 -0.31 -12.71
N ALA A 208 -20.42 -0.92 -13.68
CA ALA A 208 -21.01 -1.98 -14.49
C ALA A 208 -21.34 -3.24 -13.66
N PHE A 209 -20.49 -3.59 -12.69
CA PHE A 209 -20.77 -4.67 -11.74
C PHE A 209 -21.97 -4.37 -10.86
N GLU A 210 -22.02 -3.18 -10.28
CA GLU A 210 -23.12 -2.75 -9.41
C GLU A 210 -24.45 -2.74 -10.17
N LEU A 211 -24.47 -2.15 -11.36
CA LEU A 211 -25.67 -2.12 -12.21
C LEU A 211 -26.17 -3.52 -12.58
N ALA A 212 -25.26 -4.47 -12.81
CA ALA A 212 -25.62 -5.82 -13.25
C ALA A 212 -25.98 -6.75 -12.07
N ASN A 213 -25.36 -6.57 -10.91
CA ASN A 213 -25.36 -7.55 -9.81
C ASN A 213 -25.79 -6.99 -8.45
N GLY A 214 -25.95 -5.67 -8.30
CA GLY A 214 -26.35 -5.02 -7.06
C GLY A 214 -27.68 -5.56 -6.53
N ASP A 215 -28.71 -5.64 -7.40
CA ASP A 215 -30.02 -6.21 -7.04
C ASP A 215 -29.94 -7.63 -6.48
N LEU A 216 -29.05 -8.48 -7.01
CA LEU A 216 -28.84 -9.84 -6.50
C LEU A 216 -28.27 -9.80 -5.08
N LEU A 217 -27.26 -8.96 -4.85
CA LEU A 217 -26.61 -8.84 -3.54
C LEU A 217 -27.55 -8.22 -2.52
N GLU A 218 -28.33 -7.21 -2.91
CA GLU A 218 -29.32 -6.56 -2.05
C GLU A 218 -30.45 -7.53 -1.65
N GLU A 219 -31.00 -8.30 -2.60
CA GLU A 219 -32.01 -9.33 -2.30
C GLU A 219 -31.45 -10.39 -1.34
N ALA A 220 -30.21 -10.85 -1.57
CA ALA A 220 -29.55 -11.86 -0.75
C ALA A 220 -29.09 -11.34 0.63
N LEU A 221 -28.84 -10.04 0.77
CA LEU A 221 -28.69 -9.39 2.08
C LEU A 221 -30.05 -9.32 2.79
N GLY A 222 -31.12 -8.98 2.06
CA GLY A 222 -32.47 -8.86 2.60
C GLY A 222 -33.05 -10.17 3.17
N ASP A 223 -32.72 -11.32 2.57
CA ASP A 223 -33.16 -12.63 3.06
C ASP A 223 -32.15 -13.31 4.02
N GLY A 224 -31.01 -12.68 4.27
CA GLY A 224 -29.96 -13.17 5.18
C GLY A 224 -29.10 -14.31 4.61
N SER A 225 -29.24 -14.65 3.33
CA SER A 225 -28.41 -15.66 2.65
C SER A 225 -27.01 -15.17 2.30
N THR A 226 -26.73 -13.87 2.47
CA THR A 226 -25.43 -13.25 2.20
C THR A 226 -24.97 -12.29 3.29
N THR A 227 -23.66 -12.19 3.46
CA THR A 227 -22.99 -10.97 3.97
C THR A 227 -22.11 -10.39 2.87
N VAL A 228 -22.08 -9.06 2.74
CA VAL A 228 -21.22 -8.36 1.77
C VAL A 228 -20.22 -7.50 2.53
N GLU A 229 -18.92 -7.75 2.35
CA GLU A 229 -17.86 -6.87 2.81
C GLU A 229 -17.39 -5.98 1.66
N LEU A 230 -17.66 -4.68 1.76
CA LEU A 230 -17.17 -3.67 0.82
C LEU A 230 -15.86 -3.08 1.32
N VAL A 231 -14.82 -3.12 0.49
CA VAL A 231 -13.54 -2.46 0.75
C VAL A 231 -13.37 -1.30 -0.24
N PRO A 232 -13.74 -0.06 0.15
CA PRO A 232 -13.64 1.10 -0.72
C PRO A 232 -12.18 1.57 -0.84
N LEU A 233 -11.70 1.72 -2.07
CA LEU A 233 -10.31 2.01 -2.40
C LEU A 233 -10.16 3.32 -3.18
N SER A 234 -8.94 3.84 -3.19
CA SER A 234 -8.48 4.94 -4.04
C SER A 234 -7.57 4.46 -5.18
N PHE A 235 -7.92 3.34 -5.82
CA PHE A 235 -7.08 2.64 -6.80
C PHE A 235 -6.76 3.51 -8.02
N LEU A 236 -7.74 4.27 -8.52
CA LEU A 236 -7.65 5.07 -9.73
C LEU A 236 -7.07 6.47 -9.51
N ASP A 237 -6.83 6.88 -8.27
CA ASP A 237 -6.17 8.16 -7.99
C ASP A 237 -4.69 8.16 -8.37
N ARG A 238 -4.06 6.97 -8.50
CA ARG A 238 -2.65 6.80 -8.91
C ARG A 238 -1.67 7.71 -8.15
N GLY A 239 -1.91 7.89 -6.85
CA GLY A 239 -1.09 8.73 -5.98
C GLY A 239 -1.48 10.23 -5.99
N ASN A 240 -2.57 10.61 -6.66
CA ASN A 240 -3.14 11.95 -6.51
C ASN A 240 -3.73 12.12 -5.10
N GLU A 241 -3.13 13.01 -4.31
CA GLU A 241 -3.55 13.21 -2.92
C GLU A 241 -4.95 13.81 -2.77
N GLY A 242 -5.46 14.53 -3.77
CA GLY A 242 -6.82 15.08 -3.78
C GLY A 242 -7.78 14.35 -4.71
N GLY A 243 -7.45 13.13 -5.11
CA GLY A 243 -8.21 12.39 -6.11
C GLY A 243 -9.62 12.04 -5.64
N TYR A 244 -10.55 12.05 -6.60
CA TYR A 244 -11.96 11.73 -6.36
C TYR A 244 -12.16 10.34 -5.76
N SER A 245 -11.35 9.34 -6.14
CA SER A 245 -11.56 7.97 -5.70
C SER A 245 -11.43 7.89 -4.18
N ALA A 246 -10.41 8.53 -3.61
CA ALA A 246 -10.21 8.66 -2.18
C ALA A 246 -11.30 9.50 -1.50
N ARG A 247 -11.72 10.63 -2.09
CA ARG A 247 -12.77 11.49 -1.51
C ARG A 247 -14.15 10.83 -1.50
N ALA A 248 -14.55 10.18 -2.60
CA ALA A 248 -15.79 9.42 -2.70
C ALA A 248 -15.80 8.21 -1.76
N ALA A 249 -14.70 7.46 -1.70
CA ALA A 249 -14.56 6.38 -0.72
C ALA A 249 -14.64 6.90 0.72
N ALA A 250 -13.98 8.03 1.02
CA ALA A 250 -14.05 8.64 2.34
C ALA A 250 -15.47 9.13 2.68
N ALA A 251 -16.28 9.56 1.70
CA ALA A 251 -17.67 9.93 1.92
C ALA A 251 -18.55 8.73 2.34
N VAL A 252 -18.31 7.55 1.74
CA VAL A 252 -18.94 6.31 2.20
C VAL A 252 -18.48 5.96 3.61
N VAL A 253 -17.18 6.08 3.90
CA VAL A 253 -16.64 5.84 5.25
C VAL A 253 -17.24 6.81 6.28
N CYS A 254 -17.40 8.10 5.96
CA CYS A 254 -18.08 9.08 6.83
C CYS A 254 -19.53 8.68 7.12
N THR A 255 -20.25 8.20 6.09
CA THR A 255 -21.63 7.72 6.24
C THR A 255 -21.66 6.48 7.12
N VAL A 256 -20.76 5.52 6.92
CA VAL A 256 -20.64 4.32 7.76
C VAL A 256 -20.29 4.66 9.21
N ASP A 257 -19.42 5.64 9.46
CA ASP A 257 -19.01 6.04 10.81
C ASP A 257 -20.18 6.66 11.61
N ILE A 258 -21.00 7.49 10.95
CA ILE A 258 -21.95 8.38 11.62
C ILE A 258 -23.41 7.97 11.41
N GLN A 259 -23.77 7.59 10.19
CA GLN A 259 -25.14 7.27 9.76
C GLN A 259 -25.19 5.99 8.89
N PRO A 260 -24.73 4.84 9.41
CA PRO A 260 -24.46 3.64 8.61
C PRO A 260 -25.69 3.02 7.94
N GLU A 261 -26.89 3.27 8.45
CA GLU A 261 -28.14 2.81 7.84
C GLU A 261 -28.39 3.35 6.41
N HIS A 262 -27.60 4.32 5.93
CA HIS A 262 -27.67 4.84 4.55
C HIS A 262 -26.41 4.54 3.72
N ALA A 263 -25.50 3.72 4.24
CA ALA A 263 -24.22 3.46 3.59
C ALA A 263 -24.37 2.66 2.28
N TRP A 264 -25.33 1.73 2.22
CA TRP A 264 -25.58 0.93 1.01
C TRP A 264 -26.15 1.80 -0.12
N GLU A 265 -27.12 2.66 0.21
CA GLU A 265 -27.73 3.58 -0.75
C GLU A 265 -26.72 4.57 -1.31
N LEU A 266 -25.81 5.09 -0.47
CA LEU A 266 -24.73 5.95 -0.96
C LEU A 266 -23.72 5.18 -1.82
N HIS A 267 -23.38 3.95 -1.44
CA HIS A 267 -22.51 3.08 -2.23
C HIS A 267 -23.09 2.88 -3.64
N ALA A 268 -24.36 2.46 -3.73
CA ALA A 268 -25.05 2.27 -5.00
C ALA A 268 -25.17 3.57 -5.81
N ALA A 269 -25.51 4.69 -5.16
CA ALA A 269 -25.63 5.99 -5.82
C ALA A 269 -24.31 6.46 -6.44
N LEU A 270 -23.18 6.28 -5.74
CA LEU A 270 -21.85 6.65 -6.27
C LEU A 270 -21.39 5.75 -7.43
N LEU A 271 -21.97 4.55 -7.56
CA LEU A 271 -21.70 3.62 -8.65
C LEU A 271 -22.71 3.72 -9.79
N ASP A 272 -23.76 4.53 -9.67
CA ASP A 272 -24.65 4.83 -10.79
C ASP A 272 -23.82 5.45 -11.95
N PRO A 273 -23.84 4.87 -13.16
CA PRO A 273 -23.13 5.42 -14.31
C PRO A 273 -23.51 6.87 -14.67
N ALA A 274 -24.69 7.34 -14.26
CA ALA A 274 -25.14 8.72 -14.43
C ALA A 274 -24.56 9.68 -13.38
N VAL A 275 -24.07 9.16 -12.24
CA VAL A 275 -23.45 9.92 -11.15
C VAL A 275 -21.93 9.93 -11.28
N GLN A 276 -21.33 8.83 -11.71
CA GLN A 276 -19.87 8.73 -11.80
C GLN A 276 -19.28 9.81 -12.72
N PRO A 277 -18.22 10.53 -12.28
CA PRO A 277 -17.59 11.53 -13.12
C PRO A 277 -16.90 10.88 -14.33
N SER A 278 -17.04 11.50 -15.50
CA SER A 278 -16.33 11.07 -16.70
C SER A 278 -14.81 11.14 -16.50
N PRO A 279 -14.00 10.43 -17.32
CA PRO A 279 -12.55 10.55 -17.28
C PRO A 279 -12.11 12.02 -17.44
N GLY A 280 -11.39 12.53 -16.43
CA GLY A 280 -10.91 13.93 -16.40
C GLY A 280 -11.89 14.93 -15.78
N GLU A 281 -13.12 14.52 -15.46
CA GLU A 281 -14.06 15.30 -14.66
C GLU A 281 -13.92 14.94 -13.17
N ASP A 282 -14.47 15.77 -12.31
CA ASP A 282 -14.45 15.59 -10.86
C ASP A 282 -15.77 16.06 -10.22
N VAL A 283 -16.12 15.45 -9.10
CA VAL A 283 -17.19 15.89 -8.21
C VAL A 283 -16.53 16.42 -6.94
N ASP A 284 -16.85 17.66 -6.57
CA ASP A 284 -16.32 18.28 -5.37
C ASP A 284 -17.03 17.76 -4.10
N ASP A 285 -16.56 18.19 -2.94
CA ASP A 285 -17.08 17.69 -1.65
C ASP A 285 -18.54 18.11 -1.44
N ALA A 286 -18.93 19.28 -1.94
CA ALA A 286 -20.33 19.72 -1.93
C ALA A 286 -21.23 18.79 -2.77
N GLY A 287 -20.75 18.32 -3.93
CA GLY A 287 -21.44 17.31 -4.71
C GLY A 287 -21.53 15.96 -4.01
N LEU A 288 -20.46 15.52 -3.33
CA LEU A 288 -20.48 14.28 -2.53
C LEU A 288 -21.47 14.36 -1.36
N ILE A 289 -21.53 15.51 -0.67
CA ILE A 289 -22.53 15.77 0.39
C ILE A 289 -23.95 15.74 -0.18
N ALA A 290 -24.17 16.33 -1.36
CA ALA A 290 -25.48 16.31 -1.99
C ALA A 290 -25.93 14.88 -2.36
N LEU A 291 -25.00 14.03 -2.81
CA LEU A 291 -25.26 12.62 -3.08
C LEU A 291 -25.58 11.84 -1.79
N ALA A 292 -24.83 12.07 -0.71
CA ALA A 292 -25.12 11.49 0.60
C ALA A 292 -26.50 11.92 1.13
N ALA A 293 -26.87 13.19 0.93
CA ALA A 293 -28.19 13.70 1.27
C ALA A 293 -29.29 13.06 0.43
N GLN A 294 -29.06 12.83 -0.86
CA GLN A 294 -30.05 12.14 -1.70
C GLN A 294 -30.23 10.67 -1.28
N ALA A 295 -29.13 9.97 -1.00
CA ALA A 295 -29.14 8.57 -0.56
C ALA A 295 -29.87 8.37 0.78
N SER A 296 -29.75 9.34 1.69
CA SER A 296 -30.45 9.37 3.00
C SER A 296 -31.89 9.90 2.93
N GLY A 297 -32.47 10.10 1.73
CA GLY A 297 -33.83 10.62 1.60
C GLY A 297 -34.00 12.07 2.09
N ALA A 298 -32.92 12.87 2.02
CA ALA A 298 -32.77 14.23 2.51
C ALA A 298 -32.68 14.38 4.04
N ASP A 299 -32.40 13.30 4.78
CA ASP A 299 -32.19 13.30 6.23
C ASP A 299 -30.70 13.07 6.59
N LEU A 300 -29.80 13.84 5.97
CA LEU A 300 -28.37 13.71 6.22
C LEU A 300 -28.00 14.30 7.59
N ASP A 301 -27.34 13.49 8.43
CA ASP A 301 -26.76 13.99 9.67
C ASP A 301 -25.67 15.05 9.36
N PRO A 302 -25.71 16.24 9.99
CA PRO A 302 -24.70 17.29 9.76
C PRO A 302 -23.26 16.82 9.99
N GLY A 303 -23.03 15.87 10.89
CA GLY A 303 -21.73 15.27 11.13
C GLY A 303 -21.19 14.50 9.93
N VAL A 304 -22.05 13.89 9.10
CA VAL A 304 -21.63 13.27 7.84
C VAL A 304 -21.14 14.35 6.88
N ALA A 305 -21.87 15.44 6.74
CA ALA A 305 -21.48 16.56 5.87
C ALA A 305 -20.13 17.18 6.31
N ASP A 306 -19.98 17.44 7.61
CA ASP A 306 -18.73 17.96 8.19
C ASP A 306 -17.56 17.01 7.97
N CYS A 307 -17.78 15.70 8.12
CA CYS A 307 -16.76 14.66 7.90
C CYS A 307 -16.28 14.61 6.44
N ILE A 308 -17.21 14.75 5.48
CA ILE A 308 -16.90 14.79 4.05
C ILE A 308 -16.13 16.07 3.72
N GLU A 309 -16.63 17.23 4.15
CA GLU A 309 -16.02 18.54 3.86
C GLU A 309 -14.60 18.65 4.43
N SER A 310 -14.35 18.08 5.62
CA SER A 310 -13.02 18.07 6.22
C SER A 310 -12.09 17.01 5.63
N GLY A 311 -12.60 16.09 4.80
CA GLY A 311 -11.85 14.94 4.28
C GLY A 311 -11.33 14.00 5.37
N ARG A 312 -12.05 13.88 6.52
CA ARG A 312 -11.57 13.21 7.75
C ARG A 312 -10.97 11.82 7.49
N PHE A 313 -11.62 11.01 6.67
CA PHE A 313 -11.21 9.63 6.38
C PHE A 313 -10.43 9.46 5.06
N VAL A 314 -10.07 10.54 4.36
CA VAL A 314 -9.21 10.46 3.16
C VAL A 314 -7.85 9.80 3.46
N PRO A 315 -7.14 10.14 4.58
CA PRO A 315 -5.90 9.46 4.95
C PRO A 315 -6.10 7.95 5.22
N PHE A 316 -7.21 7.58 5.85
CA PHE A 316 -7.55 6.18 6.12
C PHE A 316 -7.73 5.39 4.83
N VAL A 317 -8.53 5.90 3.88
CA VAL A 317 -8.78 5.24 2.59
C VAL A 317 -7.48 5.03 1.81
N LYS A 318 -6.59 6.02 1.78
CA LYS A 318 -5.29 5.88 1.10
C LYS A 318 -4.43 4.78 1.74
N ALA A 319 -4.37 4.75 3.06
CA ALA A 319 -3.63 3.71 3.78
C ALA A 319 -4.22 2.31 3.55
N LEU A 320 -5.56 2.20 3.51
CA LEU A 320 -6.27 0.98 3.17
C LEU A 320 -5.93 0.53 1.73
N ASN A 321 -5.92 1.46 0.77
CA ASN A 321 -5.54 1.19 -0.61
C ASN A 321 -4.10 0.68 -0.75
N ASP A 322 -3.14 1.36 -0.13
CA ASP A 322 -1.73 0.96 -0.16
C ASP A 322 -1.55 -0.43 0.47
N TRP A 323 -2.28 -0.71 1.56
CA TRP A 323 -2.30 -2.02 2.18
C TRP A 323 -2.89 -3.08 1.25
N ALA A 324 -4.05 -2.84 0.65
CA ALA A 324 -4.72 -3.81 -0.23
C ALA A 324 -3.85 -4.19 -1.44
N LEU A 325 -3.10 -3.24 -1.98
CA LEU A 325 -2.18 -3.47 -3.11
C LEU A 325 -0.88 -4.17 -2.73
N ALA A 326 -0.43 -4.01 -1.49
CA ALA A 326 0.82 -4.61 -1.01
C ALA A 326 0.67 -6.06 -0.52
N ASN A 327 -0.56 -6.54 -0.32
CA ASN A 327 -0.83 -7.78 0.41
C ASN A 327 -1.63 -8.83 -0.37
N PRO A 328 -1.54 -10.10 0.05
CA PRO A 328 -2.53 -11.10 -0.29
C PRO A 328 -3.95 -10.64 0.02
N VAL A 329 -4.89 -11.02 -0.84
CA VAL A 329 -6.32 -10.87 -0.53
C VAL A 329 -6.65 -11.79 0.65
N PRO A 330 -7.16 -11.26 1.78
CA PRO A 330 -7.52 -12.07 2.93
C PRO A 330 -8.59 -13.11 2.57
N ASN A 331 -8.50 -14.28 3.22
CA ASN A 331 -9.47 -15.38 3.09
C ASN A 331 -9.65 -15.98 1.69
N ALA A 332 -8.91 -15.50 0.69
CA ALA A 332 -8.86 -16.11 -0.63
C ALA A 332 -8.36 -17.56 -0.53
N ILE A 333 -8.97 -18.47 -1.29
CA ILE A 333 -8.51 -19.87 -1.36
C ILE A 333 -7.09 -19.94 -1.94
N ASP A 334 -6.82 -19.12 -2.96
CA ASP A 334 -5.46 -18.88 -3.41
C ASP A 334 -4.79 -17.85 -2.50
N GLN A 335 -3.91 -18.34 -1.62
CA GLN A 335 -3.15 -17.51 -0.67
C GLN A 335 -2.15 -16.55 -1.36
N GLU A 336 -1.85 -16.78 -2.64
CA GLU A 336 -1.02 -15.87 -3.43
C GLU A 336 -1.84 -14.89 -4.27
N SER A 337 -3.17 -14.92 -4.16
CA SER A 337 -4.04 -13.95 -4.81
C SER A 337 -3.69 -12.53 -4.35
N ARG A 338 -3.61 -11.60 -5.31
CA ARG A 338 -3.31 -10.18 -5.08
C ARG A 338 -4.32 -9.34 -5.83
N LEU A 339 -4.65 -8.18 -5.25
CA LEU A 339 -5.45 -7.18 -5.93
C LEU A 339 -4.71 -6.68 -7.18
N SER A 340 -5.34 -6.77 -8.34
CA SER A 340 -4.76 -6.31 -9.62
C SER A 340 -5.63 -5.28 -10.35
N GLY A 341 -6.86 -5.08 -9.90
CA GLY A 341 -7.81 -4.13 -10.45
C GLY A 341 -9.11 -4.08 -9.64
N THR A 342 -10.00 -3.18 -10.02
CA THR A 342 -11.34 -3.04 -9.45
C THR A 342 -12.40 -3.20 -10.56
N PRO A 343 -13.56 -3.82 -10.27
CA PRO A 343 -13.87 -4.51 -9.03
C PRO A 343 -13.06 -5.80 -8.92
N THR A 344 -12.72 -6.19 -7.70
CA THR A 344 -12.27 -7.56 -7.41
C THR A 344 -13.28 -8.16 -6.45
N VAL A 345 -13.90 -9.26 -6.86
CA VAL A 345 -15.03 -9.88 -6.15
C VAL A 345 -14.67 -11.31 -5.78
N LEU A 346 -14.87 -11.66 -4.51
CA LEU A 346 -14.73 -13.02 -4.03
C LEU A 346 -16.05 -13.46 -3.39
N VAL A 347 -16.46 -14.70 -3.63
CA VAL A 347 -17.58 -15.34 -2.93
C VAL A 347 -17.01 -16.55 -2.21
N ASN A 348 -17.16 -16.61 -0.89
CA ASN A 348 -16.57 -17.64 -0.03
C ASN A 348 -15.05 -17.82 -0.27
N GLY A 349 -14.35 -16.72 -0.55
CA GLY A 349 -12.92 -16.69 -0.85
C GLY A 349 -12.52 -17.23 -2.22
N VAL A 350 -13.46 -17.58 -3.09
CA VAL A 350 -13.19 -17.91 -4.51
C VAL A 350 -13.28 -16.63 -5.32
N LEU A 351 -12.27 -16.35 -6.15
CA LEU A 351 -12.22 -15.16 -7.01
C LEU A 351 -13.17 -15.32 -8.20
N TYR A 352 -14.06 -14.34 -8.40
CA TYR A 352 -14.83 -14.21 -9.64
C TYR A 352 -13.92 -13.72 -10.76
N THR A 353 -13.92 -14.42 -11.89
CA THR A 353 -13.06 -14.11 -13.06
C THR A 353 -13.86 -13.80 -14.34
N GLY A 354 -15.19 -13.79 -14.24
CA GLY A 354 -16.08 -13.45 -15.34
C GLY A 354 -16.14 -11.94 -15.62
N ALA A 355 -16.95 -11.57 -16.60
CA ALA A 355 -17.15 -10.17 -16.94
C ALA A 355 -17.98 -9.48 -15.84
N PRO A 356 -17.63 -8.25 -15.40
CA PRO A 356 -18.37 -7.54 -14.35
C PRO A 356 -19.83 -7.26 -14.71
N ASP A 357 -20.13 -7.03 -15.99
CA ASP A 357 -21.45 -6.71 -16.52
C ASP A 357 -22.29 -7.93 -16.93
N ASP A 358 -21.78 -9.15 -16.73
CA ASP A 358 -22.51 -10.39 -17.03
C ASP A 358 -23.24 -10.91 -15.79
N ALA A 359 -24.46 -10.42 -15.59
CA ALA A 359 -25.31 -10.80 -14.46
C ALA A 359 -25.64 -12.31 -14.41
N ALA A 360 -25.69 -12.98 -15.56
CA ALA A 360 -25.99 -14.41 -15.61
C ALA A 360 -24.77 -15.22 -15.14
N ALA A 361 -23.58 -14.86 -15.62
CA ALA A 361 -22.34 -15.51 -15.21
C ALA A 361 -22.04 -15.30 -13.72
N PHE A 362 -22.25 -14.09 -13.19
CA PHE A 362 -22.05 -13.84 -11.77
C PHE A 362 -23.06 -14.61 -10.90
N ARG A 363 -24.34 -14.67 -11.29
CA ARG A 363 -25.35 -15.46 -10.57
C ARG A 363 -25.00 -16.94 -10.54
N GLU A 364 -24.62 -17.53 -11.68
CA GLU A 364 -24.18 -18.94 -11.74
C GLU A 364 -22.99 -19.18 -10.81
N PHE A 365 -21.98 -18.31 -10.87
CA PHE A 365 -20.81 -18.38 -9.99
C PHE A 365 -21.17 -18.26 -8.50
N TYR A 366 -22.05 -17.33 -8.15
CA TYR A 366 -22.53 -17.09 -6.79
C TYR A 366 -23.29 -18.31 -6.26
N ASP A 367 -24.22 -18.87 -7.04
CA ASP A 367 -25.02 -20.04 -6.66
C ASP A 367 -24.14 -21.27 -6.41
N GLU A 368 -23.11 -21.48 -7.25
CA GLU A 368 -22.12 -22.55 -7.07
C GLU A 368 -21.36 -22.49 -5.73
N GLN A 369 -21.25 -21.31 -5.11
CA GLN A 369 -20.55 -21.16 -3.82
C GLN A 369 -21.45 -21.43 -2.62
N THR A 370 -22.77 -21.46 -2.81
CA THR A 370 -23.78 -21.63 -1.76
C THR A 370 -23.94 -23.09 -1.33
N SER A 371 -23.45 -24.04 -2.14
CA SER A 371 -23.74 -25.48 -2.07
C SER A 371 -22.78 -26.33 -1.25
#